data_AF-A0A950GNX8-F1
#
_entry.id   AF-A0A950GNX8-F1
#
_cell.length_a   1.000
_cell.length_b   1.000
_cell.length_c   1.000
_cell.angle_alpha   90.00
_cell.angle_beta   90.00
_cell.angle_gamma   90.00
#
_symmetry.space_group_name_H-M   'P 1'
#
loop_
_entity.id
_entity.type
_entity.pdbx_description
1 polymer ?
#
loop_
_entity_poly.entity_id
_entity_poly.type
_entity_poly.pdbx_seq_one_letter_code
_entity_poly.pdbx_strand_id
1 'polypeptide(L)'
;FGAGNGNFPTIRSLVTLAYDCRRADMFRAELIDALKLVDRGDLSPSEMRGAWAGEIGQTQFMPSSYIKFAVDYGGGRNLIRSVPDVLASTANYLKSYGWQRGQPWGPGTANFGVIKEWNKADVYSRTIAYFADRLAAMTGQGRAEN
;
A
#
# COMPACT_ATOMS: atom_id res chain seq x y z
N PHE A 1 9.53 3.12 4.32
CA PHE A 1 10.66 4.06 4.47
C PHE A 1 10.29 5.41 3.83
N GLY A 2 9.35 6.14 4.44
CA GLY A 2 8.53 7.22 3.84
C GLY A 2 9.19 8.53 3.39
N ALA A 3 10.37 8.49 2.77
CA ALA A 3 11.01 9.65 2.17
C ALA A 3 10.28 10.17 0.91
N GLY A 4 9.50 9.32 0.24
CA GLY A 4 8.80 9.63 -1.00
C GLY A 4 7.33 9.23 -0.97
N ASN A 5 6.51 9.99 -0.22
CA ASN A 5 5.08 9.68 -0.07
C ASN A 5 4.22 10.31 -1.18
N GLY A 6 4.78 11.22 -1.97
CA GLY A 6 4.03 12.12 -2.82
C GLY A 6 3.46 13.32 -2.05
N ASN A 7 3.05 14.35 -2.78
CA ASN A 7 2.56 15.60 -2.19
C ASN A 7 1.33 16.14 -2.94
N PHE A 8 0.54 15.27 -3.55
CA PHE A 8 -0.74 15.62 -4.13
C PHE A 8 -1.85 15.48 -3.09
N PRO A 9 -2.80 16.43 -2.98
CA PRO A 9 -4.01 16.24 -2.18
C PRO A 9 -4.84 15.10 -2.80
N THR A 10 -5.02 14.00 -2.07
CA THR A 10 -5.64 12.77 -2.59
C THR A 10 -7.03 13.01 -3.14
N ILE A 11 -7.89 13.74 -2.40
CA ILE A 11 -9.26 14.05 -2.84
C ILE A 11 -9.25 14.84 -4.15
N ARG A 12 -8.34 15.82 -4.31
CA ARG A 12 -8.24 16.61 -5.54
C ARG A 12 -7.82 15.74 -6.73
N SER A 13 -6.85 14.85 -6.54
CA SER A 13 -6.43 13.89 -7.55
C SER A 13 -7.59 12.99 -7.99
N LEU A 14 -8.32 12.43 -7.02
CA LEU A 14 -9.46 11.54 -7.28
C LEU A 14 -10.61 12.26 -7.97
N VAL A 15 -10.94 13.50 -7.58
CA VAL A 15 -11.96 14.32 -8.28
C VAL A 15 -11.57 14.55 -9.74
N THR A 16 -10.29 14.86 -9.98
CA THR A 16 -9.78 15.09 -11.34
C THR A 16 -9.93 13.84 -12.20
N LEU A 17 -9.60 12.67 -11.65
CA LEU A 17 -9.67 11.38 -12.36
C LEU A 17 -11.07 10.79 -12.45
N ALA A 18 -11.97 11.13 -11.52
CA ALA A 18 -13.39 10.79 -11.56
C ALA A 18 -14.15 11.56 -12.66
N TYR A 19 -13.59 12.71 -13.08
CA TYR A 19 -14.08 13.50 -14.22
C TYR A 19 -13.51 13.00 -15.57
N ASP A 20 -12.33 12.38 -15.58
CA ASP A 20 -11.71 11.80 -16.78
C ASP A 20 -12.48 10.55 -17.26
N CYS A 21 -12.86 10.52 -18.54
CA CYS A 21 -13.74 9.49 -19.10
C CYS A 21 -13.13 8.08 -19.17
N ARG A 22 -11.80 7.93 -19.12
CA ARG A 22 -11.14 6.63 -19.38
C ARG A 22 -11.41 5.61 -18.27
N ARG A 23 -11.50 6.06 -17.01
CA ARG A 23 -11.64 5.21 -15.81
C ARG A 23 -12.56 5.85 -14.76
N ALA A 24 -13.50 6.69 -15.19
CA ALA A 24 -14.33 7.53 -14.32
C ALA A 24 -14.97 6.73 -13.16
N ASP A 25 -15.60 5.59 -13.45
CA ASP A 25 -16.34 4.82 -12.44
C ASP A 25 -15.44 4.25 -11.35
N MET A 26 -14.23 3.80 -11.72
CA MET A 26 -13.25 3.36 -10.73
C MET A 26 -12.84 4.51 -9.81
N PHE A 27 -12.50 5.67 -10.36
CA PHE A 27 -12.05 6.80 -9.55
C PHE A 27 -13.19 7.47 -8.78
N ARG A 28 -14.44 7.36 -9.23
CA ARG A 28 -15.63 7.73 -8.42
C ARG A 28 -15.75 6.83 -7.20
N ALA A 29 -15.57 5.53 -7.34
CA ALA A 29 -15.61 4.60 -6.21
C ALA A 29 -14.50 4.93 -5.19
N GLU A 30 -13.28 5.18 -5.66
CA GLU A 30 -12.16 5.58 -4.79
C GLU A 30 -12.38 6.95 -4.13
N LEU A 31 -12.98 7.91 -4.85
CA LEU A 31 -13.37 9.20 -4.26
C LEU A 31 -14.39 9.03 -3.13
N ILE A 32 -15.42 8.20 -3.34
CA ILE A 32 -16.40 7.91 -2.29
C ILE A 32 -15.73 7.25 -1.08
N ASP A 33 -14.82 6.30 -1.30
CA ASP A 33 -14.08 5.67 -0.22
C ASP A 33 -13.16 6.67 0.51
N ALA A 34 -12.54 7.62 -0.20
CA ALA A 34 -11.79 8.70 0.43
C ALA A 34 -12.69 9.58 1.33
N LEU A 35 -13.90 9.93 0.88
CA LEU A 35 -14.84 10.69 1.69
C LEU A 35 -15.29 9.91 2.94
N LYS A 36 -15.44 8.58 2.85
CA LYS A 36 -15.72 7.74 4.03
C LYS A 36 -14.57 7.75 5.04
N LEU A 37 -13.32 7.81 4.60
CA LEU A 37 -12.17 7.94 5.52
C LEU A 37 -12.21 9.25 6.29
N VAL A 38 -12.64 10.33 5.64
CA VAL A 38 -12.84 11.63 6.29
C VAL A 38 -13.99 11.56 7.29
N ASP A 39 -15.13 11.03 6.88
CA ASP A 39 -16.34 10.89 7.72
C ASP A 39 -16.07 10.07 8.99
N ARG A 40 -15.26 9.00 8.87
CA ARG A 40 -14.85 8.16 9.99
C ARG A 40 -13.80 8.79 10.91
N GLY A 41 -13.21 9.92 10.50
CA GLY A 41 -12.12 10.56 11.23
C GLY A 41 -10.76 9.86 11.10
N ASP A 42 -10.58 8.97 10.12
CA ASP A 42 -9.28 8.29 9.90
C ASP A 42 -8.21 9.28 9.43
N LEU A 43 -8.58 10.21 8.54
CA LEU A 43 -7.73 11.27 8.01
C LEU A 43 -8.57 12.52 7.71
N SER A 44 -8.07 13.70 8.06
CA SER A 44 -8.66 14.95 7.54
C SER A 44 -8.32 15.17 6.06
N PRO A 45 -9.11 15.98 5.32
CA PRO A 45 -8.81 16.29 3.92
C PRO A 45 -7.42 16.90 3.66
N SER A 46 -6.89 17.66 4.62
CA SER A 46 -5.57 18.30 4.52
C SER A 46 -4.42 17.32 4.78
N GLU A 47 -4.66 16.30 5.59
CA GLU A 47 -3.70 15.24 5.87
C GLU A 47 -3.65 14.20 4.76
N MET A 48 -4.78 13.93 4.08
CA MET A 48 -4.88 12.91 3.04
C MET A 48 -4.09 13.31 1.79
N ARG A 49 -2.84 12.84 1.74
CA ARG A 49 -1.86 13.16 0.70
C ARG A 49 -1.16 11.89 0.21
N GLY A 50 -0.83 11.90 -1.08
CA GLY A 50 0.11 10.94 -1.63
C GLY A 50 0.43 11.17 -3.11
N ALA A 51 0.40 10.09 -3.90
CA ALA A 51 0.74 10.15 -5.32
C ALA A 51 -0.41 10.68 -6.17
N TRP A 52 -0.09 10.98 -7.43
CA TRP A 52 -0.95 11.73 -8.33
C TRP A 52 -2.27 11.01 -8.65
N ALA A 53 -2.34 9.68 -8.54
CA ALA A 53 -3.54 8.90 -8.86
C ALA A 53 -4.47 8.70 -7.66
N GLY A 54 -4.14 9.26 -6.50
CA GLY A 54 -4.96 9.20 -5.29
C GLY A 54 -4.50 8.17 -4.26
N GLU A 55 -3.32 7.58 -4.44
CA GLU A 55 -2.69 6.75 -3.42
C GLU A 55 -2.36 7.57 -2.16
N ILE A 56 -2.40 6.93 -0.99
CA ILE A 56 -2.24 7.58 0.31
C ILE A 56 -0.97 7.08 1.01
N GLY A 57 -0.16 8.02 1.51
CA GLY A 57 0.89 7.75 2.49
C GLY A 57 2.00 6.79 2.04
N GLN A 58 2.64 6.12 3.00
CA GLN A 58 3.81 5.28 2.72
C GLN A 58 3.46 3.98 2.01
N THR A 59 2.26 3.44 2.23
CA THR A 59 1.79 2.22 1.58
C THR A 59 1.37 2.46 0.13
N GLN A 60 1.09 3.71 -0.24
CA GLN A 60 0.49 4.05 -1.53
C GLN A 60 -0.81 3.28 -1.78
N PHE A 61 -1.57 3.02 -0.72
CA PHE A 61 -2.90 2.41 -0.85
C PHE A 61 -3.85 3.40 -1.51
N MET A 62 -4.65 2.90 -2.45
CA MET A 62 -5.90 3.56 -2.83
C MET A 62 -6.85 3.60 -1.62
N PRO A 63 -7.77 4.58 -1.53
CA PRO A 63 -8.74 4.68 -0.45
C PRO A 63 -9.49 3.38 -0.13
N SER A 64 -9.89 2.61 -1.16
CA SER A 64 -10.57 1.33 -0.97
C SER A 64 -9.68 0.28 -0.27
N SER A 65 -8.39 0.23 -0.63
CA SER A 65 -7.39 -0.61 0.05
C SER A 65 -7.11 -0.13 1.47
N TYR A 66 -7.08 1.18 1.70
CA TYR A 66 -6.96 1.73 3.05
C TYR A 66 -8.14 1.26 3.92
N ILE A 67 -9.38 1.37 3.45
CA ILE A 67 -10.56 0.90 4.19
C ILE A 67 -10.44 -0.58 4.55
N LYS A 68 -10.02 -1.42 3.59
CA LYS A 68 -9.96 -2.88 3.73
C LYS A 68 -8.81 -3.35 4.61
N PHE A 69 -7.65 -2.72 4.50
CA PHE A 69 -6.40 -3.30 5.02
C PHE A 69 -5.71 -2.46 6.08
N ALA A 70 -6.09 -1.19 6.27
CA ALA A 70 -5.47 -0.36 7.30
C ALA A 70 -5.80 -0.91 8.69
N VAL A 71 -4.77 -1.12 9.49
CA VAL A 71 -4.81 -1.60 10.87
C VAL A 71 -4.44 -0.46 11.80
N ASP A 72 -5.19 -0.32 12.90
CA ASP A 72 -4.79 0.53 14.02
C ASP A 72 -3.83 -0.25 14.91
N TYR A 73 -2.57 0.16 14.90
CA TYR A 73 -1.52 -0.41 15.74
C TYR A 73 -0.93 0.62 16.71
N GLY A 74 -1.32 1.90 16.58
CA GLY A 74 -0.68 3.03 17.24
C GLY A 74 -1.63 4.16 17.67
N GLY A 75 -2.92 3.89 17.89
CA GLY A 75 -3.91 4.88 18.32
C GLY A 75 -4.60 5.60 17.16
N GLY A 76 -4.69 4.93 16.01
CA GLY A 76 -5.32 5.37 14.77
C GLY A 76 -4.80 4.55 13.59
N ARG A 77 -5.33 4.82 12.38
CA ARG A 77 -4.90 4.12 11.15
C ARG A 77 -3.96 4.97 10.30
N ASN A 78 -2.97 5.65 10.88
CA ASN A 78 -2.24 6.71 10.18
C ASN A 78 -1.12 6.19 9.26
N LEU A 79 -1.46 5.81 8.03
CA LEU A 79 -0.49 5.28 7.06
C LEU A 79 0.47 6.33 6.45
N ILE A 80 0.41 7.57 6.93
CA ILE A 80 1.28 8.66 6.48
C ILE A 80 2.44 8.82 7.46
N ARG A 81 2.14 8.97 8.75
CA ARG A 81 3.11 9.35 9.79
C ARG A 81 3.44 8.22 10.76
N SER A 82 2.57 7.23 10.92
CA SER A 82 2.77 6.13 11.88
C SER A 82 3.45 4.95 11.21
N VAL A 83 4.76 4.77 11.50
CA VAL A 83 5.50 3.59 11.04
C VAL A 83 4.85 2.27 11.50
N PRO A 84 4.38 2.14 12.76
CA PRO A 84 3.69 0.91 13.18
C PRO A 84 2.44 0.61 12.34
N ASP A 85 1.59 1.60 12.07
CA ASP A 85 0.36 1.38 11.26
C ASP A 85 0.71 1.03 9.82
N VAL A 86 1.73 1.67 9.23
CA VAL A 86 2.22 1.34 7.87
C VAL A 86 2.67 -0.11 7.77
N LEU A 87 3.48 -0.58 8.72
CA LEU A 87 4.00 -1.95 8.72
C LEU A 87 2.89 -2.97 9.00
N ALA A 88 2.03 -2.71 9.99
CA ALA A 88 0.92 -3.58 10.33
C ALA A 88 -0.08 -3.71 9.17
N SER A 89 -0.41 -2.61 8.50
CA SER A 89 -1.34 -2.59 7.36
C SER A 89 -0.75 -3.28 6.13
N THR A 90 0.56 -3.10 5.89
CA THR A 90 1.28 -3.84 4.83
C THR A 90 1.24 -5.33 5.10
N ALA A 91 1.53 -5.75 6.34
CA ALA A 91 1.47 -7.16 6.73
C ALA A 91 0.04 -7.74 6.62
N ASN A 92 -0.98 -6.96 6.99
CA ASN A 92 -2.37 -7.36 6.88
C ASN A 92 -2.80 -7.56 5.41
N TYR A 93 -2.37 -6.67 4.51
CA TYR A 93 -2.57 -6.84 3.07
C TYR A 93 -1.94 -8.16 2.60
N LEU A 94 -0.65 -8.37 2.83
CA LEU A 94 0.05 -9.58 2.38
C LEU A 94 -0.60 -10.85 2.94
N LYS A 95 -0.95 -10.85 4.23
CA LYS A 95 -1.66 -11.98 4.86
C LYS A 95 -3.02 -12.24 4.20
N SER A 96 -3.79 -11.19 3.92
CA SER A 96 -5.12 -11.31 3.29
C SER A 96 -5.07 -11.90 1.88
N TYR A 97 -3.97 -11.70 1.17
CA TYR A 97 -3.70 -12.30 -0.14
C TYR A 97 -2.99 -13.66 -0.07
N GLY A 98 -2.82 -14.23 1.12
CA GLY A 98 -2.34 -15.60 1.29
C GLY A 98 -0.83 -15.76 1.50
N TRP A 99 -0.15 -14.72 2.00
CA TRP A 99 1.27 -14.82 2.34
C TRP A 99 1.58 -16.01 3.27
N GLN A 100 2.55 -16.81 2.88
CA GLN A 100 3.00 -17.99 3.61
C GLN A 100 4.28 -17.67 4.38
N ARG A 101 4.16 -17.60 5.71
CA ARG A 101 5.31 -17.32 6.60
C ARG A 101 6.41 -18.37 6.41
N GLY A 102 7.66 -17.92 6.34
CA GLY A 102 8.84 -18.78 6.21
C GLY A 102 9.07 -19.35 4.80
N GLN A 103 8.19 -19.05 3.84
CA GLN A 103 8.35 -19.51 2.45
C GLN A 103 9.12 -18.50 1.59
N PRO A 104 9.83 -18.95 0.53
CA PRO A 104 10.61 -18.06 -0.32
C PRO A 104 9.72 -17.10 -1.13
N TRP A 105 10.24 -15.94 -1.49
CA TRP A 105 9.51 -14.83 -2.15
C TRP A 105 10.04 -14.45 -3.55
N GLY A 106 10.86 -15.31 -4.17
CA GLY A 106 11.39 -15.08 -5.52
C GLY A 106 10.43 -15.51 -6.64
N PRO A 107 10.70 -15.14 -7.91
CA PRO A 107 9.87 -15.52 -9.05
C PRO A 107 9.51 -17.01 -9.06
N GLY A 108 8.21 -17.31 -9.28
CA GLY A 108 7.68 -18.68 -9.31
C GLY A 108 7.19 -19.21 -7.96
N THR A 109 7.37 -18.49 -6.84
CA THR A 109 6.87 -18.91 -5.53
C THR A 109 5.48 -18.36 -5.23
N ALA A 110 4.76 -18.97 -4.28
CA ALA A 110 3.46 -18.50 -3.82
C ALA A 110 3.52 -17.05 -3.30
N ASN A 111 4.52 -16.72 -2.47
CA ASN A 111 4.71 -15.39 -1.93
C ASN A 111 5.03 -14.34 -3.00
N PHE A 112 5.71 -14.71 -4.08
CA PHE A 112 5.90 -13.80 -5.21
C PHE A 112 4.58 -13.47 -5.90
N GLY A 113 3.66 -14.44 -5.99
CA GLY A 113 2.27 -14.21 -6.41
C GLY A 113 1.57 -13.15 -5.54
N VAL A 114 1.75 -13.22 -4.22
CA VAL A 114 1.21 -12.23 -3.28
C VAL A 114 1.80 -10.82 -3.51
N ILE A 115 3.11 -10.70 -3.77
CA ILE A 115 3.74 -9.40 -4.07
C ILE A 115 3.14 -8.79 -5.33
N LYS A 116 2.84 -9.60 -6.36
CA LYS A 116 2.20 -9.15 -7.60
C LYS A 116 0.78 -8.63 -7.42
N GLU A 117 0.12 -8.96 -6.30
CA GLU A 117 -1.18 -8.36 -5.97
C GLU A 117 -1.05 -6.89 -5.59
N TRP A 118 0.08 -6.45 -5.05
CA TRP A 118 0.31 -5.04 -4.71
C TRP A 118 0.46 -4.15 -5.95
N ASN A 119 1.22 -4.64 -6.94
CA ASN A 119 1.39 -3.99 -8.24
C ASN A 119 1.62 -5.06 -9.30
N LYS A 120 0.88 -4.97 -10.40
CA LYS A 120 0.84 -6.01 -11.44
C LYS A 120 2.10 -6.06 -12.32
N ALA A 121 3.05 -5.13 -12.17
CA ALA A 121 4.30 -5.12 -12.90
C ALA A 121 5.30 -6.17 -12.35
N ASP A 122 5.82 -7.02 -13.24
CA ASP A 122 6.78 -8.06 -12.86
C ASP A 122 8.10 -7.47 -12.36
N VAL A 123 8.59 -6.40 -13.01
CA VAL A 123 9.80 -5.68 -12.60
C VAL A 123 9.68 -5.09 -11.19
N TYR A 124 8.50 -4.59 -10.81
CA TYR A 124 8.23 -4.07 -9.47
C TYR A 124 8.38 -5.18 -8.42
N SER A 125 7.74 -6.33 -8.67
CA SER A 125 7.77 -7.48 -7.76
C SER A 125 9.17 -8.08 -7.63
N ARG A 126 9.92 -8.18 -8.73
CA ARG A 126 11.34 -8.58 -8.71
C ARG A 126 12.20 -7.61 -7.91
N THR A 127 11.93 -6.32 -8.03
CA THR A 127 12.66 -5.27 -7.31
C THR A 127 12.40 -5.38 -5.80
N ILE A 128 11.15 -5.63 -5.39
CA ILE A 128 10.83 -5.90 -3.98
C ILE A 128 11.60 -7.13 -3.47
N ALA A 129 11.53 -8.26 -4.18
CA ALA A 129 12.22 -9.48 -3.78
C ALA A 129 13.73 -9.26 -3.63
N TYR A 130 14.34 -8.55 -4.58
CA TYR A 130 15.75 -8.20 -4.54
C TYR A 130 16.12 -7.33 -3.33
N PHE A 131 15.36 -6.26 -3.05
CA PHE A 131 15.63 -5.41 -1.88
C PHE A 131 15.40 -6.16 -0.56
N ALA A 132 14.40 -7.02 -0.48
CA ALA A 132 14.17 -7.88 0.68
C ALA A 132 15.38 -8.79 0.95
N ASP A 133 15.94 -9.42 -0.09
CA ASP A 133 17.15 -10.25 0.03
C ASP A 133 18.35 -9.44 0.52
N ARG A 134 18.55 -8.22 -0.02
CA ARG A 134 19.64 -7.33 0.44
C ARG A 134 19.50 -6.94 1.91
N LEU A 135 18.29 -6.62 2.37
CA LEU A 135 18.03 -6.29 3.77
C LEU A 135 18.20 -7.50 4.69
N ALA A 136 17.76 -8.68 4.27
CA ALA A 136 17.92 -9.92 5.02
C ALA A 136 19.40 -10.30 5.19
N ALA A 137 20.20 -10.17 4.12
CA ALA A 137 21.64 -10.41 4.18
C ALA A 137 22.36 -9.46 5.15
N MET A 138 21.96 -8.18 5.20
CA MET A 138 22.52 -7.20 6.14
C MET A 138 22.19 -7.49 7.61
N THR A 139 21.13 -8.25 7.87
CA THR A 139 20.63 -8.56 9.22
C THR A 139 20.96 -9.99 9.66
N GLY A 140 21.68 -10.76 8.84
CA GLY A 140 22.03 -12.16 9.11
C GLY A 140 20.88 -13.15 8.92
N GLN A 141 19.76 -12.72 8.31
CA GLN A 141 18.56 -13.53 8.08
C GLN A 141 18.54 -14.12 6.64
N GLY A 142 19.70 -14.53 6.14
CA GLY A 142 19.87 -15.05 4.78
C GLY A 142 19.00 -16.28 4.47
N ARG A 143 18.62 -16.40 3.20
CA ARG A 143 17.79 -17.48 2.63
C ARG A 143 18.28 -18.85 3.09
N ALA A 144 17.40 -19.69 3.62
CA ALA A 144 17.64 -21.13 3.68
C ALA A 144 17.72 -21.61 2.23
N GLU A 145 18.94 -21.90 1.78
CA GLU A 145 19.21 -22.47 0.47
C GLU A 145 18.58 -23.87 0.41
N ASN A 146 17.79 -24.12 -0.64
CA ASN A 146 17.42 -25.47 -1.07
C ASN A 146 18.32 -25.83 -2.25
#